data_AF-A0A1H8JY63-F1
#
_entry.id   AF-A0A1H8JY63-F1
#
_cell.length_a   1.000
_cell.length_b   1.000
_cell.length_c   1.000
_cell.angle_alpha   90.00
_cell.angle_beta   90.00
_cell.angle_gamma   90.00
#
_symmetry.space_group_name_H-M   'P 1'
#
loop_
_entity.id
_entity.type
_entity.pdbx_description
1 polymer ?
#
loop_
_entity_poly.entity_id
_entity_poly.type
_entity_poly.pdbx_seq_one_letter_code
_entity_poly.pdbx_strand_id
1 'polypeptide(L)'
;MTEGQRPGALRLRLDMDKAQISVVAGEILTGLHATELPDHIDHLRSDFDLLWQADGSAVLSIRLWQDNEPPFRHAVIVLVLGFEGGRVSGIEDCVRRGFGG
;
A
#
# COMPACT_ATOMS: atom_id res chain seq x y z
N MET A 1 -18.20 -13.40 6.85
CA MET A 1 -17.03 -13.73 7.69
C MET A 1 -15.84 -13.08 7.00
N THR A 2 -15.34 -11.96 7.53
CA THR A 2 -14.15 -11.31 6.99
C THR A 2 -12.95 -12.20 7.33
N GLU A 3 -12.40 -12.87 6.33
CA GLU A 3 -11.19 -13.67 6.50
C GLU A 3 -10.09 -12.80 7.10
N GLY A 4 -9.61 -13.24 8.28
CA GLY A 4 -8.38 -12.86 8.97
C GLY A 4 -7.73 -11.53 8.56
N GLN A 5 -8.26 -10.41 9.05
CA GLN A 5 -7.49 -9.18 9.16
C GLN A 5 -6.31 -9.45 10.11
N ARG A 6 -5.10 -9.61 9.57
CA ARG A 6 -3.90 -9.84 10.38
C ARG A 6 -3.57 -8.57 11.16
N PRO A 7 -3.36 -8.65 12.50
CA PRO A 7 -2.87 -7.52 13.28
C PRO A 7 -1.56 -7.00 12.66
N GLY A 8 -1.51 -5.70 12.35
CA GLY A 8 -0.34 -5.06 11.76
C GLY A 8 -0.29 -5.03 10.23
N ALA A 9 -1.34 -5.43 9.51
CA ALA A 9 -1.41 -5.25 8.05
C ALA A 9 -1.51 -3.77 7.65
N LEU A 10 -0.96 -3.42 6.49
CA LEU A 10 -0.94 -2.07 5.94
C LEU A 10 -2.35 -1.62 5.57
N ARG A 11 -2.89 -0.69 6.35
CA ARG A 11 -4.15 -0.01 6.06
C ARG A 11 -3.91 1.47 5.80
N LEU A 12 -4.33 1.92 4.63
CA LEU A 12 -4.23 3.32 4.22
C LEU A 12 -5.60 3.97 4.21
N ARG A 13 -5.65 5.27 4.47
CA ARG A 13 -6.88 6.06 4.54
C ARG A 13 -6.81 7.24 3.59
N LEU A 14 -7.97 7.70 3.13
CA LEU A 14 -8.07 8.82 2.18
C LEU A 14 -7.50 10.13 2.73
N ASP A 15 -7.57 10.33 4.03
CA ASP A 15 -7.10 11.54 4.74
C ASP A 15 -5.58 11.60 4.92
N MET A 16 -4.86 10.50 4.67
CA MET A 16 -3.41 10.46 4.83
C MET A 16 -2.69 11.21 3.70
N ASP A 17 -1.69 12.00 4.06
CA ASP A 17 -0.76 12.61 3.11
C ASP A 17 0.40 11.66 2.74
N LYS A 18 1.26 12.09 1.79
CA LYS A 18 2.42 11.30 1.33
C LYS A 18 3.35 10.91 2.48
N ALA A 19 3.62 11.82 3.41
CA ALA A 19 4.57 11.57 4.50
C ALA A 19 4.00 10.55 5.48
N GLN A 20 2.73 10.68 5.85
CA GLN A 20 2.03 9.72 6.71
C GLN A 20 1.97 8.33 6.08
N ILE A 21 1.67 8.24 4.78
CA ILE A 21 1.67 6.98 4.04
C ILE A 21 3.05 6.33 4.08
N SER A 22 4.12 7.08 3.76
CA SER A 22 5.48 6.54 3.76
C SER A 22 5.91 6.03 5.13
N VAL A 23 5.57 6.74 6.22
CA VAL A 23 5.88 6.30 7.59
C VAL A 23 5.17 4.99 7.91
N VAL A 24 3.85 4.94 7.74
CA VAL A 24 3.07 3.74 8.08
C VAL A 24 3.46 2.54 7.21
N ALA A 25 3.70 2.76 5.91
CA ALA A 25 4.18 1.70 5.03
C ALA A 25 5.57 1.21 5.43
N GLY A 26 6.47 2.11 5.81
CA GLY A 26 7.80 1.76 6.31
C GLY A 26 7.75 0.95 7.60
N GLU A 27 6.92 1.34 8.57
CA GLU A 27 6.74 0.64 9.84
C GLU A 27 6.20 -0.79 9.66
N ILE A 28 5.31 -0.99 8.69
CA ILE A 28 4.61 -2.26 8.50
C ILE A 28 5.33 -3.19 7.53
N LEU A 29 5.83 -2.66 6.40
CA LEU A 29 6.33 -3.50 5.31
C LEU A 29 7.82 -3.83 5.43
N THR A 30 8.63 -2.98 6.07
CA THR A 30 10.08 -3.19 6.15
C THR A 30 10.39 -4.48 6.90
N GLY A 31 11.27 -5.30 6.32
CA GLY A 31 11.64 -6.61 6.85
C GLY A 31 10.73 -7.76 6.43
N LEU A 32 9.53 -7.50 5.87
CA LEU A 32 8.66 -8.56 5.34
C LEU A 32 9.29 -9.25 4.14
N HIS A 33 9.13 -10.57 4.05
CA HIS A 33 9.58 -11.32 2.90
C HIS A 33 8.66 -11.08 1.70
N ALA A 34 9.22 -11.07 0.48
CA ALA A 34 8.49 -10.84 -0.77
C ALA A 34 7.21 -11.68 -0.92
N THR A 35 7.24 -12.94 -0.46
CA THR A 35 6.12 -13.88 -0.55
C THR A 35 4.99 -13.58 0.43
N GLU A 36 5.24 -12.78 1.46
CA GLU A 36 4.27 -12.47 2.53
C GLU A 36 3.56 -11.13 2.30
N LEU A 37 4.07 -10.29 1.39
CA LEU A 37 3.54 -8.95 1.13
C LEU A 37 2.04 -8.92 0.81
N PRO A 38 1.50 -9.80 -0.08
CA PRO A 38 0.08 -9.79 -0.39
C PRO A 38 -0.83 -10.00 0.83
N ASP A 39 -0.37 -10.77 1.83
CA ASP A 39 -1.13 -11.08 3.04
C ASP A 39 -1.10 -9.94 4.07
N HIS A 40 -0.25 -8.94 3.87
CA HIS A 40 -0.06 -7.80 4.79
C HIS A 40 -0.63 -6.49 4.21
N ILE A 41 -1.47 -6.57 3.18
CA ILE A 41 -2.18 -5.41 2.62
C ILE A 41 -3.64 -5.52 3.04
N ASP A 42 -4.08 -4.62 3.92
CA ASP A 42 -5.46 -4.59 4.44
C ASP A 42 -6.38 -3.80 3.50
N HIS A 43 -6.45 -4.26 2.25
CA HIS A 43 -7.33 -3.76 1.20
C HIS A 43 -7.87 -4.95 0.40
N LEU A 44 -9.04 -4.77 -0.23
CA LEU A 44 -9.60 -5.81 -1.10
C LEU A 44 -8.60 -6.13 -2.21
N ARG A 45 -8.54 -7.40 -2.61
CA ARG A 45 -7.62 -7.84 -3.68
C ARG A 45 -7.85 -7.12 -5.02
N SER A 46 -9.05 -6.61 -5.27
CA SER A 46 -9.38 -5.77 -6.42
C SER A 46 -8.82 -4.35 -6.33
N ASP A 47 -8.52 -3.87 -5.12
CA ASP A 47 -8.09 -2.51 -4.86
C ASP A 47 -6.58 -2.34 -4.75
N PHE A 48 -5.80 -3.41 -4.93
CA PHE A 48 -4.35 -3.28 -5.00
C PHE A 48 -3.72 -4.19 -6.05
N ASP A 49 -2.57 -3.73 -6.57
CA ASP A 49 -1.70 -4.50 -7.45
C ASP A 49 -0.27 -4.46 -6.91
N LEU A 50 0.44 -5.59 -6.99
CA LEU A 50 1.85 -5.72 -6.67
C LEU A 50 2.61 -6.19 -7.92
N LEU A 51 3.50 -5.35 -8.43
CA LEU A 51 4.24 -5.58 -9.67
C LEU A 51 5.73 -5.66 -9.38
N TRP A 52 6.37 -6.77 -9.78
CA TRP A 52 7.81 -6.97 -9.64
C TRP A 52 8.56 -6.34 -10.81
N GLN A 53 9.59 -5.55 -10.51
CA GLN A 53 10.41 -4.87 -11.50
C GLN A 53 11.71 -5.66 -11.78
N ALA A 54 12.29 -5.43 -12.96
CA ALA A 54 13.51 -6.12 -13.40
C ALA A 54 14.77 -5.71 -12.60
N ASP A 55 14.74 -4.54 -11.95
CA ASP A 55 15.81 -4.01 -11.10
C ASP A 55 15.79 -4.58 -9.67
N GLY A 56 14.84 -5.47 -9.36
CA GLY A 56 14.70 -6.10 -8.04
C GLY A 56 13.81 -5.33 -7.07
N SER A 57 13.24 -4.19 -7.46
CA SER A 57 12.22 -3.47 -6.69
C SER A 57 10.80 -4.02 -6.97
N ALA A 58 9.82 -3.53 -6.21
CA ALA A 58 8.40 -3.78 -6.51
C ALA A 58 7.55 -2.52 -6.40
N VAL A 59 6.55 -2.41 -7.27
CA VAL A 59 5.53 -1.36 -7.20
C VAL A 59 4.28 -1.92 -6.54
N LEU A 60 3.89 -1.33 -5.41
CA LEU A 60 2.60 -1.56 -4.76
C LEU A 60 1.67 -0.40 -5.06
N SER A 61 0.59 -0.65 -5.80
CA SER A 61 -0.46 0.34 -6.04
C SER A 61 -1.71 -0.01 -5.24
N ILE A 62 -2.31 0.98 -4.57
CA ILE A 62 -3.51 0.83 -3.75
C ILE A 62 -4.53 1.91 -4.14
N ARG A 63 -5.77 1.50 -4.37
CA ARG A 63 -6.92 2.34 -4.70
C ARG A 63 -7.79 2.52 -3.46
N LEU A 64 -8.07 3.77 -3.11
CA LEU A 64 -8.93 4.12 -1.98
C LEU A 64 -10.21 4.78 -2.50
N TRP A 65 -11.35 4.40 -1.93
CA TRP A 65 -12.67 4.86 -2.36
C TRP A 65 -13.49 5.41 -1.18
N GLN A 66 -14.23 6.49 -1.43
CA GLN A 66 -15.36 6.96 -0.63
C GLN A 66 -16.54 7.09 -1.60
N ASP A 67 -17.33 6.03 -1.67
CA ASP A 67 -18.42 5.81 -2.63
C ASP A 67 -19.81 5.90 -1.99
N ASN A 68 -19.91 5.86 -0.67
CA ASN A 68 -21.19 5.79 0.04
C ASN A 68 -21.74 7.15 0.50
N GLU A 69 -20.91 8.20 0.56
CA GLU A 69 -21.33 9.54 1.03
C GLU A 69 -20.70 10.65 0.17
N PRO A 70 -21.50 11.61 -0.33
CA PRO A 70 -20.97 12.79 -1.00
C PRO A 70 -20.11 13.67 -0.06
N PRO A 71 -19.04 14.29 -0.56
CA PRO A 71 -18.54 14.20 -1.93
C PRO A 71 -17.84 12.86 -2.19
N PHE A 72 -18.07 12.27 -3.36
CA PHE A 72 -17.34 11.08 -3.78
C PHE A 72 -15.85 11.42 -3.93
N ARG A 73 -14.99 10.65 -3.25
CA ARG A 73 -13.54 10.83 -3.24
C ARG A 73 -12.85 9.53 -3.57
N HIS A 74 -11.73 9.64 -4.26
CA HIS A 74 -10.88 8.50 -4.58
C HIS A 74 -9.41 8.93 -4.54
N ALA A 75 -8.52 8.02 -4.18
CA ALA A 75 -7.09 8.24 -4.30
C ALA A 75 -6.37 7.00 -4.79
N VAL A 76 -5.35 7.20 -5.62
CA VAL A 76 -4.38 6.17 -5.98
C VAL A 76 -3.09 6.46 -5.24
N ILE A 77 -2.57 5.44 -4.57
CA ILE A 77 -1.30 5.46 -3.85
C ILE A 77 -0.39 4.47 -4.55
N VAL A 78 0.85 4.88 -4.82
CA VAL A 78 1.88 4.06 -5.45
C VAL A 78 3.11 4.11 -4.57
N LEU A 79 3.55 2.96 -4.09
CA LEU A 79 4.77 2.78 -3.30
C LEU A 79 5.78 2.01 -4.15
N VAL A 80 7.02 2.49 -4.19
CA VAL A 80 8.15 1.73 -4.71
C VAL A 80 8.87 1.12 -3.52
N LEU A 81 8.96 -0.21 -3.51
CA LEU A 81 9.54 -1.00 -2.43
C LEU A 81 10.93 -1.48 -2.86
N GLY A 82 11.94 -1.13 -2.07
CA GLY A 82 13.30 -1.66 -2.21
C GLY A 82 13.41 -3.03 -1.55
N PHE A 83 14.29 -3.89 -2.07
CA PHE A 83 14.53 -5.22 -1.49
C PHE A 83 16.01 -5.49 -1.26
N GLU A 84 16.29 -6.19 -0.15
CA GLU A 84 17.60 -6.78 0.15
C GLU A 84 17.39 -8.18 0.74
N GLY A 85 18.08 -9.19 0.20
CA GLY A 85 17.96 -10.57 0.69
C GLY A 85 16.53 -11.14 0.63
N GLY A 86 15.72 -10.71 -0.35
CA GLY A 86 14.32 -11.15 -0.51
C GLY A 86 13.33 -10.47 0.45
N ARG A 87 13.78 -9.51 1.25
CA ARG A 87 12.96 -8.74 2.20
C ARG A 87 12.88 -7.29 1.81
N VAL A 88 11.78 -6.62 2.14
CA VAL A 88 11.66 -5.18 1.94
C VAL A 88 12.71 -4.46 2.79
N SER A 89 13.59 -3.68 2.15
CA SER A 89 14.59 -2.86 2.82
C SER A 89 14.08 -1.45 3.12
N GLY A 90 13.08 -0.96 2.38
CA GLY A 90 12.42 0.30 2.65
C GLY A 90 11.45 0.75 1.55
N ILE A 91 10.90 1.96 1.73
CA ILE A 91 10.05 2.65 0.76
C ILE A 91 10.91 3.67 0.00
N GLU A 92 11.16 3.43 -1.28
CA GLU A 92 12.05 4.25 -2.11
C GLU A 92 11.34 5.49 -2.65
N ASP A 93 10.06 5.36 -3.01
CA ASP A 93 9.20 6.48 -3.36
C ASP A 93 7.75 6.20 -2.95
N CYS A 94 7.00 7.27 -2.79
CA CYS A 94 5.57 7.26 -2.57
C CYS A 94 4.91 8.35 -3.40
N VAL A 95 3.99 7.98 -4.28
CA VAL A 95 3.13 8.91 -5.02
C VAL A 95 1.71 8.75 -4.52
N ARG A 96 1.05 9.88 -4.26
CA ARG A 96 -0.38 9.93 -3.93
C ARG A 96 -1.06 10.87 -4.90
N ARG A 97 -2.13 10.41 -5.54
CA ARG A 97 -2.97 11.23 -6.40
C ARG A 97 -4.44 11.08 -6.00
N GLY A 98 -5.03 12.19 -5.53
CA GLY A 98 -6.45 12.27 -5.21
C GLY A 98 -7.30 12.70 -6.41
N PHE A 99 -8.56 12.29 -6.39
CA PHE A 99 -9.59 12.60 -7.36
C PHE A 99 -10.91 12.82 -6.61
N GLY A 100 -11.72 13.80 -7.04
CA GLY A 100 -12.92 14.21 -6.29
C GLY A 100 -12.61 15.26 -5.21
N GLY A 101 -13.66 15.95 -4.77
CA GLY A 101 -13.62 17.29 -4.15
C GLY A 101 -13.11 17.41 -2.73
#